data_AF-A0A917PV91-F1
#
_entry.id   AF-A0A917PV91-F1
#
_cell.length_a   1.000
_cell.length_b   1.000
_cell.length_c   1.000
_cell.angle_alpha   90.00
_cell.angle_beta   90.00
_cell.angle_gamma   90.00
#
_symmetry.space_group_name_H-M   'P 1'
#
loop_
_entity.id
_entity.type
_entity.pdbx_description
1 polymer ?
#
loop_
_entity_poly.entity_id
_entity_poly.type
_entity_poly.pdbx_seq_one_letter_code
_entity_poly.pdbx_strand_id
1 'polypeptide(L)'
;MPRAAAVSGPRGFHWTCRSLGACPYGQRRVPPAGRRMNTAFLDGVAETDGDHVFADDDGVLVVASDRVDEVIELAREIQGVETAQAERMRAGTSLRDELAFSAYRRRQAADPELTLRSYLRERGGAIEV
;
A
#
# COMPACT_ATOMS: atom_id res chain seq x y z
N MET A 1 11.95 -8.42 -6.42
CA MET A 1 10.69 -8.59 -5.69
C MET A 1 9.82 -9.58 -6.45
N PRO A 2 9.57 -10.80 -5.95
CA PRO A 2 8.62 -11.71 -6.60
C PRO A 2 7.21 -11.13 -6.49
N ARG A 3 6.53 -11.04 -7.62
CA ARG A 3 5.20 -10.42 -7.72
C ARG A 3 4.15 -11.34 -7.13
N ALA A 4 3.29 -10.74 -6.32
CA ALA A 4 2.08 -11.33 -5.82
C ALA A 4 1.18 -11.89 -6.91
N ALA A 5 0.79 -13.16 -6.83
CA ALA A 5 -0.24 -13.71 -7.70
C ALA A 5 -1.54 -13.92 -6.89
N ALA A 6 -2.63 -13.31 -7.34
CA ALA A 6 -3.98 -13.71 -6.95
C ALA A 6 -4.23 -15.10 -7.54
N VAL A 7 -4.45 -16.09 -6.70
CA VAL A 7 -4.79 -17.44 -7.15
C VAL A 7 -6.31 -17.55 -7.17
N SER A 8 -6.86 -17.69 -8.38
CA SER A 8 -8.27 -18.01 -8.57
C SER A 8 -8.55 -19.41 -8.03
N GLY A 9 -9.52 -19.51 -7.11
CA GLY A 9 -10.02 -20.79 -6.61
C GLY A 9 -10.69 -21.63 -7.72
N PRO A 10 -11.08 -22.88 -7.43
CA PRO A 10 -11.81 -23.71 -8.38
C PRO A 10 -13.05 -22.96 -8.91
N ARG A 11 -13.26 -23.00 -10.24
CA ARG A 11 -14.34 -22.27 -10.92
C ARG A 11 -15.69 -22.54 -10.23
N GLY A 12 -16.37 -21.48 -9.79
CA GLY A 12 -17.67 -21.55 -9.13
C GLY A 12 -17.71 -21.04 -7.69
N PHE A 13 -16.57 -20.73 -7.08
CA PHE A 13 -16.50 -20.12 -5.74
C PHE A 13 -15.67 -18.83 -5.74
N HIS A 14 -16.25 -17.74 -5.26
CA HIS A 14 -15.57 -16.45 -5.12
C HIS A 14 -14.86 -16.39 -3.76
N TRP A 15 -13.64 -16.91 -3.69
CA TRP A 15 -12.75 -16.74 -2.54
C TRP A 15 -11.54 -15.91 -2.95
N THR A 16 -11.18 -14.91 -2.14
CA THR A 16 -9.94 -14.16 -2.31
C THR A 16 -8.79 -14.93 -1.67
N CYS A 17 -7.71 -15.17 -2.44
CA CYS A 17 -6.52 -15.87 -1.96
C CYS A 17 -5.26 -15.16 -2.46
N ARG A 18 -4.44 -14.74 -1.51
CA ARG A 18 -3.14 -14.13 -1.76
C ARG A 18 -2.04 -15.10 -1.39
N SER A 19 -1.22 -15.47 -2.37
CA SER A 19 -0.11 -16.41 -2.19
C SER A 19 1.17 -15.92 -2.86
N LEU A 20 2.31 -16.48 -2.48
CA LEU A 20 3.60 -16.22 -3.16
C LEU A 20 3.68 -16.88 -4.54
N GLY A 21 2.71 -17.72 -4.91
CA GLY A 21 2.66 -18.37 -6.21
C GLY A 21 1.82 -19.64 -6.18
N ALA A 22 1.56 -20.17 -7.37
CA ALA A 22 0.87 -21.44 -7.53
C ALA A 22 1.87 -22.60 -7.56
N CYS A 23 1.64 -23.62 -6.74
CA CYS A 23 2.31 -24.91 -6.85
C CYS A 23 1.26 -25.95 -7.26
N PRO A 24 1.30 -26.48 -8.49
CA PRO A 24 0.28 -27.43 -8.97
C PRO A 24 0.38 -28.80 -8.28
N TYR A 25 1.54 -29.11 -7.69
CA TYR A 25 1.72 -30.29 -6.87
C TYR A 25 1.30 -29.97 -5.43
N GLY A 26 0.41 -30.81 -4.89
CA GLY A 26 0.08 -30.75 -3.47
C GLY A 26 1.29 -31.04 -2.59
N GLN A 27 1.18 -30.67 -1.31
CA GLN A 27 2.16 -31.00 -0.28
C GLN A 27 2.52 -32.49 -0.32
N ARG A 28 3.77 -32.80 -0.70
CA ARG A 28 4.26 -34.19 -0.87
C ARG A 28 4.44 -34.93 0.46
N ARG A 29 4.48 -34.19 1.57
CA ARG A 29 4.55 -34.70 2.93
C ARG A 29 3.74 -33.78 3.83
N VAL A 30 2.71 -34.34 4.46
CA VAL A 30 1.88 -33.62 5.44
C VAL A 30 2.29 -34.12 6.82
N PRO A 31 3.00 -33.33 7.64
CA PRO A 31 3.21 -33.69 9.04
C PRO A 31 1.86 -33.73 9.78
N PRO A 32 1.74 -34.47 10.89
CA PRO A 32 0.55 -34.37 11.74
C PRO A 32 0.32 -32.92 12.15
N ALA A 33 -0.95 -32.54 12.29
CA ALA A 33 -1.33 -31.17 12.62
C ALA A 33 -0.62 -30.73 13.91
N GLY A 34 0.15 -29.64 13.80
CA GLY A 34 0.77 -29.00 14.95
C GLY A 34 -0.28 -28.32 15.84
N ARG A 35 0.16 -27.83 16.99
CA ARG A 35 -0.66 -26.91 17.79
C ARG A 35 -0.84 -25.60 17.02
N ARG A 36 -1.98 -24.93 17.24
CA ARG A 36 -2.20 -23.57 16.75
C ARG A 36 -1.04 -22.67 17.18
N MET A 37 -0.50 -21.91 16.24
CA MET A 37 0.54 -20.92 16.51
C MET A 37 -0.12 -19.62 16.99
N ASN A 38 0.41 -19.02 18.05
CA ASN A 38 -0.06 -17.72 18.54
C ASN A 38 0.54 -16.56 17.74
N THR A 39 1.63 -16.83 17.00
CA THR A 39 2.34 -15.85 16.19
C THR A 39 2.81 -16.50 14.90
N ALA A 40 2.67 -15.80 13.78
CA ALA A 40 3.28 -16.13 12.50
C ALA A 40 4.33 -15.08 12.13
N PHE A 41 5.34 -15.46 11.35
CA PHE A 41 6.30 -14.52 10.79
C PHE A 41 6.20 -14.55 9.26
N LEU A 42 5.77 -13.43 8.68
CA LEU A 42 5.60 -13.25 7.25
C LEU A 42 6.58 -12.18 6.78
N ASP A 43 7.59 -12.58 6.03
CA ASP A 43 8.61 -11.67 5.46
C ASP A 43 9.23 -10.70 6.48
N GLY A 44 9.50 -11.19 7.70
CA GLY A 44 10.09 -10.40 8.79
C GLY A 44 9.08 -9.65 9.66
N VAL A 45 7.79 -9.68 9.31
CA VAL A 45 6.71 -9.10 10.12
C VAL A 45 6.10 -10.19 11.00
N ALA A 46 5.99 -9.91 12.31
CA ALA A 46 5.35 -10.80 13.27
C ALA A 46 3.86 -10.46 13.38
N GLU A 47 3.01 -11.46 13.21
CA GLU A 47 1.56 -11.32 13.27
C GLU A 47 0.97 -12.25 14.33
N THR A 48 -0.04 -11.76 15.02
CA THR A 48 -0.81 -12.48 16.02
C THR A 48 -2.27 -12.60 15.57
N ASP A 49 -3.05 -13.36 16.33
CA ASP A 49 -4.48 -13.55 16.08
C ASP A 49 -5.32 -12.27 16.25
N GLY A 50 -4.79 -11.26 16.96
CA GLY A 50 -5.47 -9.99 17.18
C GLY A 50 -5.26 -8.97 16.06
N ASP A 51 -4.31 -9.21 15.16
CA ASP A 51 -3.88 -8.23 14.18
C ASP A 51 -4.82 -8.20 12.97
N HIS A 52 -4.96 -7.01 12.38
CA HIS A 52 -5.85 -6.76 11.25
C HIS A 52 -5.07 -6.83 9.94
N VAL A 53 -5.47 -7.75 9.06
CA VAL A 53 -4.85 -7.92 7.74
C VAL A 53 -5.72 -7.26 6.66
N PHE A 54 -5.15 -6.31 5.94
CA PHE A 54 -5.72 -5.68 4.74
C PHE A 54 -4.98 -6.17 3.51
N ALA A 55 -5.70 -6.51 2.45
CA ALA A 55 -5.07 -7.01 1.22
C ALA A 55 -5.84 -6.58 -0.02
N ASP A 56 -5.10 -6.22 -1.06
CA ASP A 56 -5.60 -5.84 -2.38
C ASP A 56 -4.64 -6.32 -3.48
N ASP A 57 -4.75 -5.74 -4.66
CA ASP A 57 -3.89 -6.07 -5.81
C ASP A 57 -2.46 -5.51 -5.67
N ASP A 58 -2.25 -4.52 -4.80
CA ASP A 58 -0.94 -3.91 -4.55
C ASP A 58 -0.15 -4.67 -3.48
N GLY A 59 -0.83 -5.20 -2.45
CA GLY A 59 -0.13 -5.95 -1.41
C GLY A 59 -0.97 -6.43 -0.25
N VAL A 60 -0.26 -6.68 0.85
CA VAL A 60 -0.82 -7.05 2.15
C VAL A 60 -0.22 -6.12 3.18
N LEU A 61 -1.06 -5.47 3.97
CA LEU A 61 -0.70 -4.67 5.12
C LEU A 61 -1.24 -5.38 6.36
N VAL A 62 -0.45 -5.37 7.43
CA VAL A 62 -0.93 -5.86 8.72
C VAL A 62 -0.73 -4.81 9.80
N VAL A 63 -1.76 -4.70 10.64
CA VAL A 63 -1.92 -3.60 11.59
C VAL A 63 -2.24 -4.18 12.96
N ALA A 64 -1.46 -3.78 13.96
CA ALA A 64 -1.70 -4.17 15.34
C ALA A 64 -3.08 -3.71 15.82
N SER A 65 -3.76 -4.57 16.58
CA SER A 65 -5.14 -4.32 17.05
C SER A 65 -5.31 -2.98 17.78
N ASP A 66 -4.30 -2.57 18.56
CA ASP A 66 -4.29 -1.32 19.33
C ASP A 66 -4.00 -0.06 18.50
N ARG A 67 -3.66 -0.23 17.21
CA ARG A 67 -3.35 0.86 16.27
C ARG A 67 -4.33 0.95 15.10
N VAL A 68 -5.25 -0.01 14.97
CA VAL A 68 -6.13 -0.13 13.79
C VAL A 68 -6.99 1.12 13.57
N ASP A 69 -7.53 1.70 14.64
CA ASP A 69 -8.39 2.89 14.55
C ASP A 69 -7.60 4.11 14.05
N GLU A 70 -6.39 4.32 14.57
CA GLU A 70 -5.51 5.41 14.12
C GLU A 70 -5.14 5.26 12.64
N VAL A 71 -4.81 4.03 12.21
CA VAL A 71 -4.47 3.76 10.81
C VAL A 71 -5.67 3.98 9.90
N ILE A 72 -6.88 3.61 10.33
CA ILE A 72 -8.11 3.84 9.56
C ILE A 72 -8.41 5.33 9.42
N GLU A 73 -8.28 6.11 10.49
CA GLU A 73 -8.48 7.57 10.43
C GLU A 73 -7.47 8.23 9.49
N LEU A 74 -6.18 7.90 9.62
CA LEU A 74 -5.15 8.41 8.71
C LEU A 74 -5.42 8.01 7.25
N ALA A 75 -5.85 6.77 7.01
CA ALA A 75 -6.19 6.30 5.67
C ALA A 75 -7.38 7.08 5.07
N ARG A 76 -8.37 7.47 5.87
CA ARG A 76 -9.49 8.32 5.42
C ARG A 76 -9.03 9.73 5.04
N GLU A 77 -8.12 10.32 5.81
CA GLU A 77 -7.54 11.61 5.48
C GLU A 77 -6.79 11.56 4.15
N ILE A 78 -5.93 10.56 3.97
CA ILE A 78 -5.17 10.32 2.72
C ILE A 78 -6.14 10.14 1.55
N GLN A 79 -7.14 9.26 1.69
CA GLN A 79 -8.13 9.01 0.63
C GLN A 79 -8.88 10.29 0.23
N GLY A 80 -9.22 11.16 1.19
CA GLY A 80 -9.85 12.44 0.92
C GLY A 80 -8.97 13.38 0.09
N VAL A 81 -7.68 13.49 0.45
CA VAL A 81 -6.71 14.30 -0.29
C VAL A 81 -6.53 13.76 -1.71
N GLU A 82 -6.32 12.46 -1.87
CA GLU A 82 -6.10 11.82 -3.16
C GLU A 82 -7.33 11.89 -4.07
N THR A 83 -8.53 11.73 -3.50
CA THR A 83 -9.78 11.88 -4.26
C THR A 83 -9.92 13.29 -4.80
N ALA A 84 -9.65 14.31 -3.97
CA ALA A 84 -9.70 15.70 -4.41
C ALA A 84 -8.65 16.02 -5.49
N GLN A 85 -7.46 15.44 -5.42
CA GLN A 85 -6.44 15.53 -6.47
C GLN A 85 -6.95 14.89 -7.78
N ALA A 86 -7.49 13.67 -7.70
CA ALA A 86 -8.04 12.95 -8.85
C ALA A 86 -9.20 13.71 -9.52
N GLU A 87 -10.11 14.34 -8.76
CA GLU A 87 -11.19 15.16 -9.33
C GLU A 87 -10.65 16.37 -10.11
N ARG A 88 -9.64 17.08 -9.58
CA ARG A 88 -9.01 18.21 -10.28
C ARG A 88 -8.34 17.78 -11.58
N MET A 89 -7.69 16.62 -11.56
CA MET A 89 -7.09 16.04 -12.75
C MET A 89 -8.14 15.69 -13.81
N ARG A 90 -9.27 15.09 -13.40
CA ARG A 90 -10.39 14.79 -14.32
C ARG A 90 -11.05 16.05 -14.87
N ALA A 91 -11.07 17.13 -14.09
CA ALA A 91 -11.54 18.46 -14.53
C ALA A 91 -10.57 19.18 -15.49
N GLY A 92 -9.44 18.56 -15.86
CA GLY A 92 -8.50 19.08 -16.86
C GLY A 92 -7.31 19.85 -16.28
N THR A 93 -7.13 19.88 -14.96
CA THR A 93 -5.91 20.43 -14.35
C THR A 93 -4.79 19.42 -14.51
N SER A 94 -3.69 19.77 -15.17
CA SER A 94 -2.59 18.83 -15.31
C SER A 94 -1.88 18.60 -13.97
N LEU A 95 -1.31 17.41 -13.76
CA LEU A 95 -0.48 17.13 -12.58
C LEU A 95 0.66 18.15 -12.43
N ARG A 96 1.17 18.70 -13.54
CA ARG A 96 2.21 19.74 -13.52
C ARG A 96 1.69 21.05 -12.93
N ASP A 97 0.44 21.39 -13.17
CA ASP A 97 -0.19 22.59 -12.63
C ASP A 97 -0.51 22.40 -11.14
N GLU A 98 -1.00 21.22 -10.77
CA GLU A 98 -1.27 20.84 -9.37
C GLU A 98 -0.01 20.87 -8.51
N LEU A 99 1.12 20.35 -9.02
CA LEU A 99 2.41 20.38 -8.33
C LEU A 99 3.12 21.75 -8.46
N ALA A 100 2.52 22.73 -9.15
CA ALA A 100 3.16 23.99 -9.52
C ALA A 100 4.58 23.80 -10.09
N PHE A 101 4.73 22.82 -10.98
CA PHE A 101 6.00 22.33 -11.49
C PHE A 101 6.82 23.41 -12.21
N SER A 102 6.15 24.37 -12.85
CA SER A 102 6.79 25.53 -13.48
C SER A 102 7.48 26.44 -12.46
N ALA A 103 6.88 26.62 -11.28
CA ALA A 103 7.49 27.37 -10.18
C ALA A 103 8.68 26.61 -9.58
N TYR A 104 8.56 25.29 -9.40
CA TYR A 104 9.67 24.43 -9.01
C TYR A 104 10.86 24.58 -9.97
N ARG A 105 10.64 24.45 -11.29
CA ARG A 105 11.73 24.55 -12.29
C ARG A 105 12.41 25.91 -12.30
N ARG A 106 11.67 27.01 -12.05
CA ARG A 106 12.27 28.34 -11.89
C ARG A 106 13.15 28.44 -10.65
N ARG A 107 12.70 27.90 -9.52
CA ARG A 107 13.47 27.92 -8.26
C ARG A 107 14.70 27.01 -8.35
N GLN A 108 14.56 25.84 -8.98
CA GLN A 108 15.68 24.92 -9.23
C GLN A 108 16.74 25.52 -10.18
N ALA A 109 16.34 26.38 -11.12
CA ALA A 109 17.31 27.08 -11.97
C ALA A 109 18.19 28.07 -11.18
N ALA A 110 17.68 28.61 -10.07
CA ALA A 110 18.43 29.48 -9.16
C ALA A 110 19.18 28.70 -8.07
N ASP A 111 18.65 27.55 -7.68
CA ASP A 111 19.24 26.63 -6.70
C ASP A 111 19.23 25.19 -7.25
N PRO A 112 20.32 24.76 -7.92
CA PRO A 112 20.40 23.44 -8.54
C PRO A 112 20.27 22.26 -7.57
N GLU A 113 20.56 22.46 -6.28
CA GLU A 113 20.45 21.44 -5.23
C GLU A 113 19.00 21.22 -4.78
N LEU A 114 18.08 22.13 -5.13
CA LEU A 114 16.67 21.99 -4.81
C LEU A 114 16.06 20.79 -5.53
N THR A 115 15.66 19.78 -4.75
CA THR A 115 14.94 18.62 -5.26
C THR A 115 13.43 18.84 -5.25
N LEU A 116 12.72 18.19 -6.19
CA LEU A 116 11.25 18.23 -6.25
C LEU A 116 10.61 17.81 -4.92
N ARG A 117 11.18 16.78 -4.26
CA ARG A 117 10.67 16.28 -2.97
C ARG A 117 10.75 17.34 -1.87
N SER A 118 11.88 18.04 -1.75
CA SER A 118 12.04 19.12 -0.77
C SER A 118 11.06 20.27 -1.04
N TYR A 119 10.89 20.64 -2.31
CA TYR A 119 9.94 21.66 -2.74
C TYR A 119 8.48 21.29 -2.42
N LEU A 120 8.07 20.03 -2.63
CA LEU A 120 6.72 19.57 -2.32
C LEU A 120 6.47 19.48 -0.81
N ARG A 121 7.50 19.11 -0.02
CA ARG A 121 7.41 19.08 1.44
C ARG A 121 7.19 20.48 2.02
N GLU A 122 7.86 21.51 1.51
CA GLU A 122 7.65 22.91 1.90
C GLU A 122 6.21 23.41 1.63
N ARG A 123 5.57 22.94 0.54
CA ARG A 123 4.21 23.37 0.15
C ARG A 123 3.09 22.53 0.75
N GLY A 124 3.39 21.48 1.52
CA GLY A 124 2.41 20.51 1.98
C GLY A 124 1.80 19.67 0.85
N GLY A 125 2.52 19.55 -0.28
CA GLY A 125 2.13 18.70 -1.41
C GLY A 125 2.80 17.32 -1.38
N ALA A 126 3.69 17.08 -0.43
CA ALA A 126 4.21 15.74 -0.16
C ALA A 126 3.14 14.97 0.61
N ILE A 127 2.67 13.85 0.05
CA ILE A 127 1.73 12.92 0.69
C ILE A 127 2.43 12.10 1.80
N GLU A 128 3.77 12.18 1.88
CA GLU A 128 4.55 11.58 2.95
C GLU A 128 4.54 12.49 4.19
N VAL A 129 3.83 12.05 5.24
CA VAL A 129 3.90 12.60 6.61
C VAL A 129 5.28 12.35 7.21
#